data_AF-A0A968PTM9-F1
#
_entry.id   AF-A0A968PTM9-F1
#
_cell.length_a   1.000
_cell.length_b   1.000
_cell.length_c   1.000
_cell.angle_alpha   90.00
_cell.angle_beta   90.00
_cell.angle_gamma   90.00
#
_symmetry.space_group_name_H-M   'P 1'
#
loop_
_entity.id
_entity.type
_entity.pdbx_description
1 polymer ?
#
loop_
_entity_poly.entity_id
_entity_poly.type
_entity_poly.pdbx_seq_one_letter_code
_entity_poly.pdbx_strand_id
1 'polypeptide(L)'
;MEDLIQNPQKGFVDIFKYLELLRSSSFLELAVQRGLESFATFNRRQSKHNPKASPEPDDISEKQLEKIVRANDFSVKSGGRKPGEEDLNSHFRKGIAGDWKNHFNQQHIDYFKEQYGDLLIKLGYEQDKNW
;
A
#
# COMPACT_ATOMS: atom_id res chain seq x y z
N MET A 1 10.64 4.41 -2.67
CA MET A 1 10.16 3.24 -1.88
C MET A 1 10.45 3.41 -0.40
N GLU A 2 11.60 3.97 -0.02
CA GLU A 2 11.89 4.34 1.38
C GLU A 2 10.83 5.28 1.98
N ASP A 3 10.24 6.16 1.15
CA ASP A 3 9.16 7.07 1.57
C ASP A 3 7.94 6.35 2.14
N LEU A 4 7.65 5.13 1.67
CA LEU A 4 6.53 4.34 2.18
C LEU A 4 6.80 3.82 3.60
N ILE A 5 8.07 3.55 3.93
CA ILE A 5 8.47 3.15 5.30
C ILE A 5 8.46 4.39 6.21
N GLN A 6 8.90 5.54 5.70
CA GLN A 6 8.94 6.78 6.49
C GLN A 6 7.56 7.40 6.72
N ASN A 7 6.66 7.31 5.72
CA ASN A 7 5.32 7.90 5.74
C ASN A 7 4.25 6.90 5.25
N PRO A 8 4.04 5.78 5.97
CA PRO A 8 3.18 4.70 5.50
C PRO A 8 1.73 5.13 5.29
N GLN A 9 1.19 5.97 6.18
CA GLN A 9 -0.20 6.45 6.07
C GLN A 9 -0.44 7.19 4.76
N LYS A 10 0.36 8.21 4.48
CA LYS A 10 0.26 8.99 3.25
C LYS A 10 0.52 8.11 2.03
N GLY A 11 1.59 7.30 2.06
CA GLY A 11 1.96 6.46 0.92
C GLY A 11 0.87 5.45 0.54
N PHE A 12 0.27 4.77 1.50
CA PHE A 12 -0.84 3.84 1.22
C PHE A 12 -2.09 4.58 0.76
N VAL A 13 -2.42 5.74 1.32
CA VAL A 13 -3.54 6.55 0.83
C VAL A 13 -3.31 6.97 -0.63
N ASP A 14 -2.12 7.43 -0.98
CA ASP A 14 -1.78 7.84 -2.34
C ASP A 14 -1.85 6.66 -3.32
N ILE A 15 -1.35 5.48 -2.92
CA ILE A 15 -1.45 4.24 -3.70
C ILE A 15 -2.91 3.84 -3.92
N PHE A 16 -3.72 3.81 -2.85
CA PHE A 16 -5.12 3.38 -2.96
C PHE A 16 -5.97 4.40 -3.73
N LYS A 17 -5.64 5.69 -3.67
CA LYS A 17 -6.22 6.72 -4.55
C LYS A 17 -5.85 6.48 -6.01
N TYR A 18 -4.57 6.27 -6.30
CA TYR A 18 -4.08 6.01 -7.65
C TYR A 18 -4.70 4.76 -8.28
N LEU A 19 -4.89 3.71 -7.49
CA LEU A 19 -5.52 2.46 -7.93
C LEU A 19 -7.05 2.50 -7.94
N GLU A 20 -7.67 3.64 -7.59
CA GLU A 20 -9.12 3.80 -7.47
C GLU A 20 -9.77 2.79 -6.50
N LEU A 21 -9.03 2.36 -5.47
CA LEU A 21 -9.48 1.41 -4.45
C LEU A 21 -10.08 2.09 -3.22
N LEU A 22 -9.98 3.42 -3.13
CA LEU A 22 -10.68 4.19 -2.11
C LEU A 22 -12.11 4.44 -2.56
N ARG A 23 -13.05 4.18 -1.65
CA ARG A 23 -14.46 4.52 -1.86
C ARG A 23 -14.59 6.03 -2.08
N SER A 24 -14.69 6.46 -3.35
CA SER A 24 -14.96 7.85 -3.65
C SER A 24 -16.38 8.13 -3.17
N SER A 25 -16.55 9.17 -2.37
CA SER A 25 -17.86 9.65 -1.96
C SER A 25 -18.56 10.35 -3.12
N SER A 26 -18.71 9.72 -4.28
CA SER A 26 -19.71 10.14 -5.28
C SER A 26 -21.01 9.38 -5.01
N PHE A 27 -21.56 9.61 -3.81
CA PHE A 27 -22.80 8.98 -3.36
C PHE A 27 -23.98 9.36 -4.28
N LEU A 28 -23.89 10.51 -4.98
CA LEU A 28 -24.91 10.97 -5.93
C LEU A 28 -24.82 10.29 -7.31
N GLU A 29 -23.63 10.09 -7.88
CA GLU A 29 -23.51 9.32 -9.15
C GLU A 29 -23.94 7.87 -8.95
N LEU A 30 -23.48 7.24 -7.87
CA LEU A 30 -23.83 5.86 -7.57
C LEU A 30 -25.32 5.71 -7.24
N ALA A 31 -25.96 6.70 -6.60
CA ALA A 31 -27.40 6.68 -6.34
C ALA A 31 -28.23 6.89 -7.61
N VAL A 32 -27.78 7.75 -8.54
CA VAL A 32 -28.43 7.93 -9.86
C VAL A 32 -28.32 6.65 -10.67
N GLN A 33 -27.15 6.02 -10.68
CA GLN A 33 -26.87 4.76 -11.38
C GLN A 33 -27.67 3.59 -10.78
N ARG A 34 -27.71 3.47 -9.44
CA ARG A 34 -28.53 2.46 -8.74
C ARG A 34 -30.03 2.72 -8.85
N GLY A 35 -30.47 3.97 -8.97
CA GLY A 35 -31.86 4.33 -9.23
C GLY A 35 -32.34 3.85 -10.61
N LEU A 36 -31.50 4.02 -11.64
CA LEU A 36 -31.75 3.50 -12.99
C LEU A 36 -31.75 1.96 -13.03
N GLU A 37 -30.83 1.31 -12.32
CA GLU A 37 -30.81 -0.15 -12.19
C GLU A 37 -32.01 -0.69 -11.41
N SER A 38 -32.50 0.03 -10.40
CA SER A 38 -33.71 -0.33 -9.63
C SER A 38 -34.97 -0.30 -10.51
N PHE A 39 -35.02 0.63 -11.47
CA PHE A 39 -36.08 0.67 -12.50
C PHE A 39 -35.94 -0.47 -13.51
N ALA A 40 -34.72 -0.79 -13.96
CA ALA A 40 -34.47 -1.92 -14.87
C ALA A 40 -34.75 -3.28 -14.22
N THR A 41 -34.46 -3.43 -12.92
CA THR A 41 -34.67 -4.67 -12.15
C THR A 41 -36.13 -4.88 -11.72
N PHE A 42 -36.96 -3.83 -11.70
CA PHE A 42 -38.42 -3.97 -11.49
C PHE A 42 -39.06 -4.83 -12.60
N ASN A 43 -38.64 -4.67 -13.85
CA ASN A 43 -39.07 -5.54 -14.96
C ASN A 43 -38.47 -6.96 -14.92
N ARG A 44 -37.47 -7.20 -14.07
CA ARG A 44 -36.79 -8.50 -13.91
C ARG A 44 -37.34 -9.33 -12.75
N ARG A 45 -38.41 -8.87 -12.08
CA ARG A 45 -39.09 -9.58 -10.98
C ARG A 45 -39.85 -10.85 -11.40
N GLN A 46 -39.82 -11.25 -12.67
CA GLN A 46 -40.42 -12.51 -13.14
C GLN A 46 -39.45 -13.71 -13.20
N SER A 47 -38.16 -13.57 -12.89
CA SER A 47 -37.21 -14.70 -12.94
C SER A 47 -36.88 -15.27 -11.56
N LYS A 48 -37.21 -16.55 -11.34
CA LYS A 48 -37.16 -17.28 -10.04
C LYS A 48 -35.80 -17.90 -9.68
N HIS A 49 -34.68 -17.49 -10.27
CA HIS A 49 -33.36 -17.97 -9.87
C HIS A 49 -32.38 -16.80 -9.76
N ASN A 50 -31.98 -16.47 -8.53
CA ASN A 50 -30.95 -15.47 -8.27
C ASN A 50 -29.66 -16.19 -7.87
N PRO A 51 -28.64 -16.30 -8.74
CA PRO A 51 -27.33 -16.76 -8.30
C PRO A 51 -26.77 -15.70 -7.33
N LYS A 52 -26.22 -16.14 -6.20
CA LYS A 52 -25.57 -15.24 -5.23
C LYS A 52 -24.49 -14.45 -5.98
N ALA A 53 -24.73 -13.16 -6.19
CA ALA A 53 -23.71 -12.26 -6.71
C ALA A 53 -22.52 -12.29 -5.76
N SER A 54 -21.33 -12.59 -6.28
CA SER A 54 -20.08 -12.31 -5.57
C SER A 54 -20.10 -10.83 -5.17
N PRO A 55 -19.72 -10.47 -3.92
CA PRO A 55 -19.63 -9.06 -3.59
C PRO A 55 -18.63 -8.44 -4.57
N GLU A 56 -19.06 -7.40 -5.27
CA GLU A 56 -18.11 -6.50 -5.96
C GLU A 56 -17.03 -6.10 -4.96
N PRO A 57 -15.76 -5.92 -5.38
CA PRO A 57 -14.68 -5.60 -4.46
C PRO A 57 -15.12 -4.43 -3.59
N ASP A 58 -15.34 -4.69 -2.30
CA ASP A 58 -15.82 -3.67 -1.37
C ASP A 58 -14.70 -2.64 -1.23
N ASP A 59 -14.85 -1.50 -1.90
CA ASP A 59 -13.91 -0.38 -1.78
C ASP A 59 -13.67 -0.06 -0.30
N ILE A 60 -12.39 0.05 0.08
CA ILE A 60 -11.99 0.35 1.45
C ILE A 60 -12.14 1.86 1.70
N SER A 61 -12.67 2.24 2.87
CA SER A 61 -12.64 3.65 3.29
C SER A 61 -11.25 4.05 3.78
N GLU A 62 -10.90 5.32 3.65
CA GLU A 62 -9.62 5.87 4.15
C GLU A 62 -9.42 5.58 5.64
N LYS A 63 -10.48 5.65 6.45
CA LYS A 63 -10.44 5.30 7.89
C LYS A 63 -10.15 3.82 8.14
N GLN A 64 -10.68 2.92 7.31
CA GLN A 64 -10.35 1.50 7.39
C GLN A 64 -8.89 1.26 6.99
N LEU A 65 -8.43 1.93 5.93
CA LEU A 65 -7.04 1.86 5.49
C LEU A 65 -6.09 2.34 6.59
N GLU A 66 -6.36 3.51 7.19
CA GLU A 66 -5.58 4.01 8.33
C GLU A 66 -5.50 2.97 9.46
N LYS A 67 -6.63 2.35 9.81
CA LYS A 67 -6.67 1.32 10.86
C LYS A 67 -5.80 0.12 10.51
N ILE A 68 -5.85 -0.34 9.26
CA ILE A 68 -5.02 -1.46 8.79
C ILE A 68 -3.54 -1.10 8.83
N VAL A 69 -3.18 0.08 8.32
CA VAL A 69 -1.78 0.54 8.32
C VAL A 69 -1.27 0.67 9.77
N ARG A 70 -2.05 1.26 10.68
CA ARG A 70 -1.67 1.36 12.11
C ARG A 70 -1.53 -0.01 12.78
N ALA A 71 -2.43 -0.94 12.49
CA ALA A 71 -2.36 -2.30 13.07
C ALA A 71 -1.16 -3.11 12.57
N ASN A 72 -0.55 -2.70 11.46
CA ASN A 72 0.64 -3.33 10.89
C ASN A 72 1.89 -2.45 11.00
N ASP A 73 1.83 -1.39 11.81
CA ASP A 73 3.00 -0.58 12.12
C ASP A 73 4.09 -1.43 12.80
N PHE A 74 5.36 -1.07 12.56
CA PHE A 74 6.50 -1.77 13.15
C PHE A 74 6.37 -1.86 14.66
N SER A 75 6.04 -0.76 15.34
CA SER A 75 5.93 -0.75 16.80
C SER A 75 4.87 -1.70 17.33
N VAL A 76 3.77 -1.89 16.60
CA VAL A 76 2.71 -2.83 16.98
C VAL A 76 3.19 -4.27 16.78
N LYS A 77 3.83 -4.55 15.64
CA LYS A 77 4.27 -5.90 15.28
C LYS A 77 5.51 -6.36 16.06
N SER A 78 6.36 -5.43 16.48
CA SER A 78 7.59 -5.68 17.21
C SER A 78 7.40 -5.81 18.73
N GLY A 79 6.16 -5.71 19.22
CA GLY A 79 5.86 -5.77 20.66
C GLY A 79 6.13 -4.46 21.41
N GLY A 80 6.04 -3.32 20.72
CA GLY A 80 6.18 -1.98 21.30
C GLY A 80 7.53 -1.32 21.07
N ARG A 81 8.47 -1.98 20.38
CA ARG A 81 9.79 -1.39 20.08
C ARG A 81 9.66 -0.24 19.10
N LYS A 82 10.43 0.81 19.33
CA LYS A 82 10.50 1.94 18.42
C LYS A 82 11.33 1.56 17.18
N PRO A 83 11.01 2.10 15.99
CA PRO A 83 11.90 1.98 14.84
C PRO A 83 13.33 2.41 15.20
N GLY A 84 14.31 1.56 14.90
CA GLY A 84 15.72 1.74 15.25
C GLY A 84 16.18 0.84 16.41
N GLU A 85 15.28 0.39 17.28
CA GLU A 85 15.60 -0.54 18.38
C GLU A 85 15.74 -1.96 17.81
N GLU A 86 16.98 -2.44 17.72
CA GLU A 86 17.29 -3.72 17.11
C GLU A 86 17.05 -4.92 18.04
N ASP A 87 16.47 -5.98 17.49
CA ASP A 87 16.46 -7.32 18.06
C ASP A 87 16.82 -8.33 16.98
N LEU A 88 17.97 -8.99 17.14
CA LEU A 88 18.51 -9.96 16.17
C LEU A 88 17.74 -11.28 16.15
N ASN A 89 16.98 -11.59 17.21
CA ASN A 89 16.20 -12.83 17.31
C ASN A 89 14.75 -12.64 16.85
N SER A 90 14.36 -11.40 16.50
CA SER A 90 13.03 -11.07 16.04
C SER A 90 12.94 -11.03 14.51
N HIS A 91 11.80 -11.48 13.98
CA HIS A 91 11.46 -11.25 12.57
C HIS A 91 11.40 -9.74 12.24
N PHE A 92 10.92 -8.93 13.19
CA PHE A 92 10.86 -7.47 13.06
C PHE A 92 12.16 -6.84 13.58
N ARG A 93 13.27 -6.97 12.85
CA ARG A 93 14.61 -6.61 13.36
C ARG A 93 14.75 -5.17 13.85
N LYS A 94 14.70 -4.18 12.93
CA LYS A 94 14.99 -2.76 13.23
C LYS A 94 13.92 -1.77 12.73
N GLY A 95 13.23 -2.08 11.63
CA GLY A 95 12.08 -1.28 11.16
C GLY A 95 12.42 0.09 10.59
N ILE A 96 13.64 0.29 10.05
CA ILE A 96 14.07 1.56 9.43
C ILE A 96 14.53 1.36 8.00
N ALA A 97 14.32 2.38 7.16
CA ALA A 97 14.94 2.50 5.84
C ALA A 97 16.41 2.94 5.96
N GLY A 98 17.23 2.64 4.96
CA GLY A 98 18.63 3.08 4.91
C GLY A 98 19.62 2.36 5.84
N ASP A 99 19.22 1.33 6.60
CA ASP A 99 20.14 0.63 7.53
C ASP A 99 21.34 -0.02 6.82
N TRP A 100 21.24 -0.28 5.52
CA TRP A 100 22.35 -0.78 4.70
C TRP A 100 23.60 0.10 4.77
N LYS A 101 23.44 1.41 4.99
CA LYS A 101 24.54 2.38 5.16
C LYS A 101 25.46 2.05 6.34
N ASN A 102 24.96 1.32 7.34
CA ASN A 102 25.73 0.90 8.50
C ASN A 102 26.52 -0.40 8.26
N HIS A 103 26.20 -1.14 7.21
CA HIS A 103 26.78 -2.46 6.92
C HIS A 103 27.67 -2.46 5.67
N PHE A 104 27.42 -1.54 4.75
CA PHE A 104 28.17 -1.44 3.50
C PHE A 104 29.39 -0.55 3.69
N ASN A 105 30.55 -1.05 3.28
CA ASN A 105 31.75 -0.24 3.15
C ASN A 105 31.88 0.27 1.69
N GLN A 106 32.88 1.11 1.43
CA GLN A 106 33.07 1.68 0.10
C GLN A 106 33.25 0.61 -1.00
N GLN A 107 33.96 -0.49 -0.71
CA GLN A 107 34.16 -1.57 -1.68
C GLN A 107 32.84 -2.24 -2.08
N HIS A 108 31.93 -2.45 -1.11
CA HIS A 108 30.60 -2.99 -1.39
C HIS A 108 29.78 -2.03 -2.26
N ILE A 109 29.84 -0.73 -1.95
CA ILE A 109 29.12 0.31 -2.69
C ILE A 109 29.63 0.39 -4.13
N ASP A 110 30.96 0.43 -4.32
CA ASP A 110 31.58 0.53 -5.64
C ASP A 110 31.22 -0.67 -6.52
N TYR A 111 31.33 -1.88 -5.96
CA TYR A 111 30.94 -3.10 -6.66
C TYR A 111 29.46 -3.08 -7.06
N PHE A 112 28.56 -2.65 -6.16
CA PHE A 112 27.14 -2.59 -6.46
C PHE A 112 26.82 -1.51 -7.51
N LYS A 113 27.50 -0.36 -7.47
CA LYS A 113 27.37 0.70 -8.49
C LYS A 113 27.83 0.24 -9.86
N GLU A 114 28.91 -0.55 -9.92
CA GLU A 114 29.41 -1.15 -11.16
C GLU A 114 28.42 -2.16 -11.74
N GLN A 115 27.92 -3.09 -10.92
CA GLN A 115 27.08 -4.20 -11.40
C GLN A 115 25.61 -3.81 -11.63
N TYR A 116 25.06 -2.91 -10.80
CA TYR A 116 23.61 -2.68 -10.73
C TYR A 116 23.20 -1.21 -10.66
N GLY A 117 24.15 -0.26 -10.62
CA GLY A 117 23.84 1.17 -10.52
C GLY A 117 22.91 1.67 -11.63
N ASP A 118 23.14 1.24 -12.87
CA ASP A 118 22.31 1.61 -14.01
C ASP A 118 20.90 1.01 -13.93
N LEU A 119 20.76 -0.16 -13.32
CA LEU A 119 19.47 -0.81 -13.12
C LEU A 119 18.60 -0.04 -12.13
N LEU A 120 19.19 0.47 -11.03
CA LEU A 120 18.46 1.29 -10.06
C LEU A 120 17.90 2.56 -10.69
N ILE A 121 18.70 3.22 -11.53
CA ILE A 121 18.28 4.44 -12.25
C ILE A 121 17.16 4.10 -13.25
N LYS A 122 17.34 3.04 -14.05
CA LYS A 122 16.35 2.61 -15.04
C LYS A 122 15.00 2.26 -14.42
N LEU A 123 15.00 1.67 -13.23
CA LEU A 123 13.79 1.30 -12.49
C LEU A 123 13.23 2.45 -11.65
N GLY A 124 13.90 3.61 -11.60
CA GLY A 124 13.45 4.79 -10.86
C GLY A 124 13.61 4.65 -9.34
N TYR A 125 14.45 3.74 -8.86
CA TYR A 125 14.81 3.66 -7.44
C TYR A 125 15.79 4.76 -7.03
N GLU A 126 16.67 5.17 -7.94
CA GLU A 126 17.65 6.24 -7.74
C GLU A 126 17.66 7.21 -8.93
N GLN A 127 18.05 8.46 -8.71
CA GLN A 127 18.14 9.47 -9.79
C GLN A 127 19.47 9.39 -10.54
N ASP A 128 20.55 9.09 -9.81
CA ASP A 128 21.91 9.01 -10.33
C ASP A 128 22.75 8.01 -9.52
N LYS A 129 24.08 7.98 -9.73
CA LYS A 129 25.01 7.10 -8.99
C LYS A 129 25.55 7.73 -7.71
N ASN A 130 24.98 8.84 -7.23
CA ASN A 130 25.45 9.59 -6.05
C ASN A 130 24.74 9.23 -4.75
N TRP A 131 24.05 8.08 -4.72
CA TRP A 131 23.50 7.47 -3.50
C TRP A 131 24.57 6.86 -2.59
#